data_AF-A0A096YFU6-F1
#
_entry.id   AF-A0A096YFU6-F1
#
_cell.length_a   1.000
_cell.length_b   1.000
_cell.length_c   1.000
_cell.angle_alpha   90.00
_cell.angle_beta   90.00
_cell.angle_gamma   90.00
#
_symmetry.space_group_name_H-M   'P 1'
#
loop_
_entity.id
_entity.type
_entity.pdbx_description
1 polymer ?
#
loop_
_entity_poly.entity_id
_entity_poly.type
_entity_poly.pdbx_seq_one_letter_code
_entity_poly.pdbx_strand_id
1 'polypeptide(L)'
;DLYHLGARKIGVTSLPPLGCLPAGITLFGNHQQGCVTRINSDAQGFNKKITTAAGNLQKQLSGLKIVIFDIYKPLYDVIKAPANYGFAEARRGCCGTGIV
;
A
#
# COMPACT_ATOMS: atom_id res chain seq x y z
N ASP A 1 -7.33 -4.35 23.66
CA ASP A 1 -6.65 -3.88 22.43
C ASP A 1 -5.36 -3.14 22.79
N LEU A 2 -4.59 -2.63 21.81
CA LEU A 2 -3.34 -1.89 22.05
C LEU A 2 -3.54 -0.62 22.90
N TYR A 3 -4.69 0.04 22.79
CA TYR A 3 -4.98 1.25 23.56
C TYR A 3 -5.13 0.95 25.05
N HIS A 4 -5.81 -0.14 25.41
CA HIS A 4 -5.90 -0.64 26.79
C HIS A 4 -4.55 -1.11 27.35
N LEU A 5 -3.58 -1.43 26.49
CA LEU A 5 -2.20 -1.74 26.87
C LEU A 5 -1.29 -0.50 26.95
N GLY A 6 -1.84 0.71 26.78
CA GLY A 6 -1.09 1.97 26.92
C GLY A 6 -0.57 2.58 25.61
N ALA A 7 -0.83 1.97 24.45
CA ALA A 7 -0.45 2.57 23.17
C ALA A 7 -1.19 3.90 22.94
N ARG A 8 -0.45 4.97 22.62
CA ARG A 8 -1.00 6.31 22.36
C ARG A 8 -0.51 6.93 21.07
N LYS A 9 0.55 6.41 20.46
CA LYS A 9 1.10 6.88 19.19
C LYS A 9 1.26 5.68 18.28
N ILE A 10 0.54 5.65 17.18
CA ILE A 10 0.49 4.52 16.25
C ILE A 10 0.77 5.04 14.84
N GLY A 11 1.79 4.45 14.20
CA GLY A 11 2.05 4.64 12.78
C GLY A 11 1.44 3.48 12.00
N VAL A 12 0.71 3.79 10.94
CA VAL A 12 0.12 2.79 10.05
C VAL A 12 0.40 3.18 8.61
N THR A 13 0.75 2.23 7.75
CA THR A 13 0.92 2.51 6.32
C THR A 13 -0.42 2.36 5.60
N SER A 14 -0.62 3.15 4.55
CA SER A 14 -1.60 2.81 3.53
C SER A 14 -1.23 1.48 2.84
N LEU A 15 -2.15 0.87 2.10
CA LEU A 15 -1.79 -0.22 1.20
C LEU A 15 -1.00 0.32 0.01
N PRO A 16 0.02 -0.43 -0.46
CA PRO A 16 0.73 -0.11 -1.69
C PRO A 16 -0.19 -0.30 -2.92
N PRO A 17 0.26 0.05 -4.15
CA PRO A 17 -0.45 -0.32 -5.37
C PRO A 17 -0.37 -1.84 -5.60
N LEU A 18 -1.19 -2.61 -4.87
CA LEU A 18 -1.19 -4.07 -4.84
C LEU A 18 -1.30 -4.71 -6.23
N GLY A 19 -2.09 -4.12 -7.12
CA GLY A 19 -2.24 -4.61 -8.49
C GLY A 19 -1.00 -4.39 -9.36
N CYS A 20 -0.05 -3.57 -8.92
CA CYS A 20 1.22 -3.34 -9.60
C CYS A 20 2.37 -4.16 -9.01
N LEU A 21 2.18 -4.85 -7.88
CA LEU A 21 3.22 -5.69 -7.30
C LEU A 21 3.43 -6.94 -8.16
N PRO A 22 4.67 -7.48 -8.26
CA PRO A 22 4.96 -8.64 -9.09
C PRO A 22 3.97 -9.79 -8.84
N ALA A 23 3.78 -10.18 -7.57
CA ALA A 23 2.83 -11.23 -7.19
C ALA A 23 1.37 -10.92 -7.58
N GLY A 24 0.95 -9.65 -7.51
CA GLY A 24 -0.38 -9.24 -7.91
C GLY A 24 -0.61 -9.40 -9.42
N ILE A 25 0.42 -9.12 -10.22
CA ILE A 25 0.40 -9.30 -11.66
C ILE A 25 0.43 -10.79 -12.01
N THR A 26 1.36 -11.56 -11.42
CA THR A 26 1.47 -13.01 -11.71
C THR A 26 0.18 -13.77 -11.40
N LEU A 27 -0.46 -13.47 -10.26
CA LEU A 27 -1.62 -14.22 -9.79
C LEU A 27 -2.94 -13.75 -10.39
N PHE A 28 -3.07 -12.46 -10.74
CA PHE A 28 -4.35 -11.86 -11.10
C PHE A 28 -4.33 -11.06 -12.40
N GLY A 29 -3.18 -10.99 -13.08
CA GLY A 29 -3.00 -10.25 -14.33
C GLY A 29 -3.53 -10.97 -15.56
N ASN A 30 -3.84 -12.26 -15.50
CA ASN A 30 -4.35 -13.05 -16.63
C ASN A 30 -3.52 -12.88 -17.92
N HIS A 31 -2.19 -12.90 -17.79
CA HIS A 31 -1.22 -12.65 -18.87
C HIS A 31 -1.32 -11.27 -19.54
N GLN A 32 -2.06 -10.32 -18.97
CA GLN A 32 -2.08 -8.94 -19.42
C GLN A 32 -0.87 -8.18 -18.87
N GLN A 33 -0.30 -7.32 -19.71
CA GLN A 33 0.77 -6.44 -19.27
C GLN A 33 0.23 -5.30 -18.40
N GLY A 34 0.95 -5.00 -17.32
CA GLY A 34 0.69 -3.85 -16.47
C GLY A 34 -0.03 -4.21 -15.18
N CYS A 35 -0.54 -3.19 -14.50
CA CYS A 35 -1.15 -3.37 -13.19
C CYS A 35 -2.59 -3.89 -13.29
N VAL A 36 -2.99 -4.72 -12.34
CA VAL A 36 -4.36 -5.20 -12.19
C VAL A 36 -5.24 -4.09 -11.61
N THR A 37 -6.01 -3.40 -12.48
CA THR A 37 -6.81 -2.22 -12.13
C THR A 37 -7.76 -2.47 -10.96
N ARG A 38 -8.51 -3.58 -10.98
CA ARG A 38 -9.47 -3.91 -9.91
C ARG A 38 -8.81 -3.94 -8.53
N ILE A 39 -7.65 -4.57 -8.43
CA ILE A 39 -6.90 -4.69 -7.16
C ILE A 39 -6.37 -3.32 -6.71
N ASN A 40 -5.91 -2.48 -7.64
CA ASN A 40 -5.52 -1.11 -7.31
C ASN A 40 -6.70 -0.26 -6.84
N SER A 41 -7.88 -0.43 -7.43
CA SER A 41 -9.11 0.23 -6.98
C SER A 41 -9.49 -0.21 -5.56
N ASP A 42 -9.39 -1.51 -5.25
CA ASP A 42 -9.64 -2.05 -3.92
C ASP A 42 -8.65 -1.47 -2.89
N ALA A 43 -7.36 -1.41 -3.24
CA ALA A 43 -6.31 -0.82 -2.39
C ALA A 43 -6.57 0.68 -2.10
N GLN A 44 -6.93 1.46 -3.12
CA GLN A 44 -7.29 2.88 -2.92
C GLN A 44 -8.56 3.03 -2.08
N GLY A 45 -9.55 2.15 -2.27
CA GLY A 45 -10.76 2.12 -1.46
C GLY A 45 -10.47 1.85 0.02
N PHE A 46 -9.60 0.89 0.31
CA PHE A 46 -9.11 0.63 1.66
C PHE A 46 -8.37 1.84 2.24
N ASN A 47 -7.48 2.48 1.47
CA ASN A 47 -6.69 3.63 1.92
C ASN A 47 -7.56 4.82 2.34
N LYS A 48 -8.68 5.03 1.65
CA LYS A 48 -9.70 6.02 2.06
C LYS A 48 -10.36 5.61 3.38
N LYS A 49 -10.79 4.35 3.49
CA LYS A 49 -11.48 3.83 4.68
C LYS A 49 -10.61 3.85 5.94
N ILE A 50 -9.33 3.45 5.85
CA ILE A 50 -8.42 3.45 7.01
C ILE A 50 -8.14 4.86 7.52
N THR A 51 -8.05 5.84 6.61
CA THR A 51 -7.90 7.27 6.97
C THR A 51 -9.12 7.75 7.75
N THR A 52 -10.33 7.45 7.28
CA THR A 52 -11.57 7.76 8.00
C THR A 52 -11.66 7.05 9.35
N ALA A 53 -11.32 5.76 9.39
CA ALA A 53 -11.35 4.96 10.63
C ALA A 53 -10.35 5.49 11.68
N ALA A 54 -9.13 5.83 11.27
CA ALA A 54 -8.14 6.46 12.14
C ALA A 54 -8.62 7.81 12.68
N GLY A 55 -9.23 8.64 11.83
CA GLY A 55 -9.86 9.89 12.25
C GLY A 55 -10.96 9.69 13.30
N ASN A 56 -11.81 8.69 13.13
CA ASN A 56 -12.87 8.38 14.09
C ASN A 56 -12.31 7.84 15.42
N LEU A 57 -11.34 6.94 15.37
CA LEU A 57 -10.70 6.38 16.57
C LEU A 57 -10.01 7.46 17.41
N GLN A 58 -9.30 8.39 16.78
CA GLN A 58 -8.66 9.51 17.49
C GLN A 58 -9.68 10.43 18.19
N LYS A 59 -10.91 10.56 17.66
CA LYS A 59 -11.99 11.32 18.32
C LYS A 59 -12.58 10.58 19.52
N GLN A 60 -12.61 9.23 19.47
CA GLN A 60 -13.19 8.39 20.51
C GLN A 60 -12.23 8.11 21.66
N LEU A 61 -10.92 8.05 21.39
CA LEU A 61 -9.91 7.59 22.32
C LEU A 61 -9.00 8.75 22.72
N SER A 62 -9.19 9.26 23.94
CA SER A 62 -8.43 10.40 24.45
C SER A 62 -6.92 10.15 24.44
N GLY A 63 -6.18 11.13 23.91
CA GLY A 63 -4.72 11.07 23.80
C GLY A 63 -4.18 10.12 22.75
N LEU A 64 -5.02 9.44 21.97
CA LEU A 64 -4.59 8.60 20.85
C LEU A 64 -4.20 9.46 19.65
N LYS A 65 -3.03 9.18 19.09
CA LYS A 65 -2.52 9.74 17.84
C LYS A 65 -2.25 8.60 16.86
N ILE A 66 -2.85 8.68 15.68
CA ILE A 66 -2.64 7.76 14.57
C ILE A 66 -2.19 8.58 13.37
N VAL A 67 -1.05 8.19 12.79
CA VAL A 67 -0.56 8.76 11.53
C VAL A 67 -0.65 7.69 10.46
N ILE A 68 -1.29 8.05 9.34
CA ILE A 68 -1.29 7.21 8.13
C ILE A 68 -0.14 7.67 7.23
N PHE A 69 0.84 6.80 7.01
CA PHE A 69 1.92 7.00 6.06
C PHE A 69 1.45 6.53 4.69
N ASP A 70 1.26 7.46 3.75
CA ASP A 70 0.88 7.08 2.39
C ASP A 70 2.07 6.49 1.63
N ILE A 71 2.06 5.17 1.49
CA ILE A 71 3.05 4.44 0.69
C ILE A 71 2.54 4.12 -0.71
N TYR A 72 1.27 4.37 -1.02
CA TYR A 72 0.69 4.06 -2.32
C TYR A 72 1.35 4.90 -3.42
N LYS A 73 1.31 6.22 -3.25
CA LYS A 73 1.77 7.17 -4.26
C LYS A 73 3.28 7.06 -4.54
N PRO A 74 4.17 7.04 -3.52
CA PRO A 74 5.60 6.88 -3.76
C PRO A 74 5.95 5.57 -4.49
N LEU A 75 5.37 4.45 -4.05
CA LEU A 75 5.64 3.15 -4.69
C LEU A 75 5.09 3.08 -6.11
N TYR A 76 3.90 3.66 -6.35
CA TYR A 76 3.34 3.73 -7.70
C TYR A 76 4.20 4.55 -8.65
N ASP A 77 4.77 5.66 -8.18
CA ASP A 77 5.64 6.51 -8.97
C ASP A 77 6.98 5.81 -9.29
N VAL A 78 7.55 5.07 -8.34
CA VAL A 78 8.73 4.20 -8.59
C VAL A 78 8.41 3.15 -9.66
N ILE A 79 7.25 2.50 -9.60
CA ILE A 79 6.86 1.48 -10.59
C ILE A 79 6.65 2.08 -11.99
N LYS A 80 6.17 3.33 -12.08
CA LYS A 80 5.91 4.02 -13.34
C LYS A 80 7.18 4.57 -13.99
N ALA A 81 8.14 5.04 -13.19
CA ALA A 81 9.37 5.65 -13.68
C ALA A 81 10.57 5.24 -12.82
N PRO A 82 10.97 3.95 -12.81
CA PRO A 82 11.99 3.43 -11.89
C PRO A 82 13.34 4.15 -12.03
N ALA A 83 13.71 4.53 -13.25
CA ALA A 83 14.95 5.26 -13.52
C ALA A 83 15.03 6.63 -12.81
N ASN A 84 13.89 7.33 -12.64
CA ASN A 84 13.85 8.62 -11.92
C ASN A 84 14.17 8.47 -10.43
N TYR A 85 14.09 7.24 -9.91
CA TYR A 85 14.35 6.89 -8.52
C TYR A 85 15.59 6.02 -8.35
N GLY A 86 16.41 5.87 -9.41
CA GLY A 86 17.65 5.08 -9.37
C GLY A 86 17.47 3.57 -9.48
N PHE A 87 16.29 3.09 -9.90
CA PHE A 87 16.01 1.67 -10.10
C PHE A 87 16.07 1.29 -11.58
N ALA A 88 16.69 0.14 -11.89
CA ALA A 88 16.70 -0.43 -13.24
C ALA A 88 15.41 -1.22 -13.55
N GLU A 89 14.79 -1.82 -12.53
CA GLU A 89 13.62 -2.69 -12.64
C GLU A 89 12.74 -2.50 -11.40
N ALA A 90 11.42 -2.46 -11.58
CA ALA A 90 10.44 -2.28 -10.50
C ALA A 90 9.19 -3.16 -10.63
N ARG A 91 9.10 -3.96 -11.69
CA ARG A 91 7.96 -4.84 -11.98
C ARG A 91 8.26 -6.30 -11.73
N ARG A 92 9.52 -6.73 -11.84
CA ARG A 92 9.93 -8.12 -11.61
C ARG A 92 10.35 -8.37 -10.17
N GLY A 93 10.08 -9.58 -9.68
CA GLY A 93 10.59 -10.04 -8.39
C GLY A 93 12.11 -10.20 -8.44
N CYS A 94 12.80 -9.78 -7.37
CA CYS A 94 14.26 -9.92 -7.25
C CYS A 94 14.69 -11.38 -7.00
N CYS A 95 13.88 -12.13 -6.25
CA CYS A 95 14.12 -13.52 -5.88
C CYS A 95 12.92 -14.41 -6.26
N GLY A 96 13.13 -15.72 -6.36
CA GLY A 96 12.12 -16.68 -6.81
C GLY A 96 12.06 -16.78 -8.35
N THR A 97 10.94 -17.25 -8.90
CA THR A 97 10.79 -17.36 -10.37
C THR A 97 10.81 -16.00 -11.07
N GLY A 98 10.59 -14.90 -10.34
CA GLY A 98 10.68 -13.53 -10.85
C GLY A 98 9.63 -13.18 -11.91
N ILE A 99 8.60 -14.01 -12.07
CA ILE A 99 7.63 -13.90 -13.16
C ILE A 99 6.69 -12.71 -12.94
N VAL A 100 6.49 -11.94 -14.01
CA VAL A 100 5.46 -10.91 -14.20
C VAL A 100 4.55 -11.42 -15.30
#